data_AF-A0A7X9P3T2-F1
#
_entry.id   AF-A0A7X9P3T2-F1
#
_cell.length_a   1.000
_cell.length_b   1.000
_cell.length_c   1.000
_cell.angle_alpha   90.00
_cell.angle_beta   90.00
_cell.angle_gamma   90.00
#
_symmetry.space_group_name_H-M   'P 1'
#
loop_
_entity.id
_entity.type
_entity.pdbx_description
1 polymer ?
#
loop_
_entity_poly.entity_id
_entity_poly.type
_entity_poly.pdbx_seq_one_letter_code
_entity_poly.pdbx_strand_id
1 'polypeptide(L)'
;MPPPPTLKINEIFFSVEGEGGREGQPTIFVRLSGCNLSCDFCDTRSAREEGQELSLEIILSNLVGIKDKYKADWVSITGGEPLLQDIRPLVEKLKKAGFKIQIETNGTKPVGFRVDWLTVSPKPPDFFSTRSCQQRATEVKLVVTKKLNLAEVEKVRKKFAV
;
A
#
# COMPACT_ATOMS: atom_id res chain seq x y z
N MET A 1 -30.85 5.34 -2.40
CA MET A 1 -29.70 4.45 -2.17
C MET A 1 -28.45 5.31 -2.08
N PRO A 2 -27.53 5.07 -1.13
CA PRO A 2 -26.24 5.75 -1.16
C PRO A 2 -25.50 5.38 -2.45
N PRO A 3 -24.65 6.27 -2.99
CA PRO A 3 -23.81 5.93 -4.14
C PRO A 3 -22.91 4.73 -3.79
N PRO A 4 -22.55 3.88 -4.77
CA PRO A 4 -21.62 2.79 -4.54
C PRO A 4 -20.30 3.36 -4.00
N PRO A 5 -19.60 2.62 -3.11
CA PRO A 5 -18.33 3.08 -2.57
C PRO A 5 -17.32 3.33 -3.70
N THR A 6 -16.60 4.45 -3.60
CA THR A 6 -15.55 4.83 -4.56
C THR A 6 -14.20 4.91 -3.86
N LEU A 7 -13.14 4.83 -4.67
CA LEU A 7 -11.78 5.16 -4.28
C LEU A 7 -11.22 6.16 -5.29
N LYS A 8 -10.43 7.11 -4.81
CA LYS A 8 -9.66 8.03 -5.65
C LYS A 8 -8.38 7.34 -6.10
N ILE A 9 -8.34 6.96 -7.37
CA ILE A 9 -7.26 6.21 -8.03
C ILE A 9 -6.36 7.18 -8.81
N ASN A 10 -5.06 7.12 -8.59
CA ASN A 10 -4.07 7.79 -9.42
C ASN A 10 -3.79 6.95 -10.68
N GLU A 11 -3.43 5.68 -10.50
CA GLU A 11 -3.18 4.77 -11.62
C GLU A 11 -3.41 3.29 -11.25
N ILE A 12 -3.70 2.47 -12.26
CA ILE A 12 -3.73 1.00 -12.17
C ILE A 12 -2.94 0.44 -13.34
N PHE A 13 -1.92 -0.37 -13.06
CA PHE A 13 -1.05 -0.94 -14.09
C PHE A 13 -0.46 -2.29 -13.67
N PHE A 14 -0.02 -3.06 -14.66
CA PHE A 14 0.71 -4.32 -14.44
C PHE A 14 2.21 -4.09 -14.59
N SER A 15 2.98 -4.63 -13.65
CA SER A 15 4.45 -4.62 -13.71
C SER A 15 5.00 -5.77 -12.84
N VAL A 16 6.24 -5.63 -12.40
CA VAL A 16 6.93 -6.50 -11.46
C VAL A 16 7.16 -5.71 -10.17
N GLU A 17 7.04 -6.37 -9.01
CA GLU A 17 7.42 -5.78 -7.72
C GLU A 17 8.91 -5.46 -7.73
N GLY A 18 9.23 -4.20 -7.46
CA GLY A 18 10.59 -3.66 -7.61
C GLY A 18 11.35 -3.55 -6.29
N GLU A 19 10.67 -3.77 -5.16
CA GLU A 19 11.26 -3.53 -3.84
C GLU A 19 10.90 -4.63 -2.83
N GLY A 20 11.78 -4.78 -1.84
CA GLY A 20 11.49 -5.56 -0.64
C GLY A 20 11.47 -7.07 -0.86
N GLY A 21 10.87 -7.80 0.08
CA GLY A 21 10.89 -9.27 0.11
C GLY A 21 10.13 -9.96 -1.03
N ARG A 22 9.36 -9.21 -1.83
CA ARG A 22 8.60 -9.71 -2.99
C ARG A 22 9.17 -9.25 -4.33
N GLU A 23 10.36 -8.65 -4.34
CA GLU A 23 11.03 -8.20 -5.57
C GLU A 23 11.05 -9.31 -6.65
N GLY A 24 10.78 -8.93 -7.89
CA GLY A 24 10.73 -9.84 -9.04
C GLY A 24 9.36 -10.51 -9.28
N GLN A 25 8.36 -10.32 -8.42
CA GLN A 25 7.06 -10.97 -8.58
C GLN A 25 6.10 -10.18 -9.49
N PRO A 26 5.47 -10.81 -10.51
CA PRO A 26 4.42 -10.19 -11.32
C PRO A 26 3.28 -9.66 -10.44
N THR A 27 3.01 -8.36 -10.51
CA THR A 27 2.13 -7.66 -9.59
C THR A 27 1.33 -6.60 -10.32
N ILE A 28 0.04 -6.51 -10.01
CA ILE A 28 -0.82 -5.42 -10.46
C ILE A 28 -0.81 -4.34 -9.39
N PHE A 29 -0.44 -3.13 -9.76
CA PHE A 29 -0.39 -1.99 -8.84
C PHE A 29 -1.70 -1.23 -8.89
N VAL A 30 -2.25 -0.93 -7.72
CA VAL A 30 -3.35 0.01 -7.52
C VAL A 30 -2.79 1.17 -6.72
N ARG A 31 -2.46 2.26 -7.40
CA ARG A 31 -1.96 3.47 -6.76
C ARG A 31 -3.14 4.40 -6.45
N LEU A 32 -3.43 4.59 -5.17
CA LEU A 32 -4.44 5.53 -4.71
C LEU A 32 -3.91 6.96 -4.69
N SER A 33 -4.82 7.91 -4.59
CA SER A 33 -4.49 9.33 -4.48
C SER A 33 -4.55 9.82 -3.04
N GLY A 34 -3.70 10.81 -2.72
CA GLY A 34 -3.65 11.48 -1.43
C GLY A 34 -2.60 10.88 -0.49
N CYS A 35 -1.88 11.75 0.23
CA CYS A 35 -0.93 11.35 1.27
C CYS A 35 -0.97 12.35 2.43
N ASN A 36 -0.86 11.87 3.66
CA ASN A 36 -0.82 12.70 4.86
C ASN A 36 0.60 13.14 5.22
N LEU A 37 1.60 12.79 4.40
CA LEU A 37 2.99 13.19 4.55
C LEU A 37 3.48 13.96 3.32
N SER A 38 4.48 14.81 3.54
CA SER A 38 5.16 15.60 2.51
C SER A 38 6.66 15.27 2.49
N CYS A 39 7.01 14.01 2.24
CA CYS A 39 8.42 13.60 2.27
C CYS A 39 9.23 14.32 1.17
N ASP A 40 10.34 14.96 1.51
CA ASP A 40 11.18 15.69 0.55
C ASP A 40 11.74 14.79 -0.56
N PHE A 41 11.95 13.52 -0.23
CA PHE A 41 12.47 12.45 -1.10
C PHE A 41 11.38 11.64 -1.81
N CYS A 42 10.11 12.07 -1.78
CA CYS A 42 9.03 11.38 -2.48
C CYS A 42 9.25 11.43 -4.00
N ASP A 43 9.35 10.26 -4.63
CA ASP A 43 9.46 10.04 -6.07
C ASP A 43 8.10 10.10 -6.79
N THR A 44 7.00 9.88 -6.06
CA THR A 44 5.65 9.77 -6.60
C THR A 44 4.77 10.95 -6.15
N ARG A 45 5.23 12.18 -6.39
CA ARG A 45 4.53 13.39 -5.94
C ARG A 45 3.14 13.55 -6.58
N SER A 46 2.97 13.14 -7.83
CA SER A 46 1.69 13.19 -8.56
C SER A 46 0.56 12.45 -7.83
N ALA A 47 0.87 11.31 -7.20
CA ALA A 47 -0.10 10.53 -6.42
C ALA A 47 -0.65 11.27 -5.19
N ARG A 48 -0.11 12.42 -4.81
CA ARG A 48 -0.68 13.23 -3.71
C ARG A 48 -1.90 14.04 -4.14
N GLU A 49 -1.96 14.44 -5.40
CA GLU A 49 -2.87 15.49 -5.88
C GLU A 49 -3.80 14.97 -6.97
N GLU A 50 -3.25 14.19 -7.90
CA GLU A 50 -3.95 13.71 -9.08
C GLU A 50 -4.68 12.39 -8.81
N GLY A 51 -5.89 12.26 -9.36
CA GLY A 51 -6.62 11.00 -9.42
C GLY A 51 -8.09 11.16 -9.76
N GLN A 52 -8.70 10.03 -10.11
CA GLN A 52 -10.10 9.91 -10.51
C GLN A 52 -10.87 9.04 -9.51
N GLU A 53 -12.11 9.43 -9.20
CA GLU A 53 -13.01 8.61 -8.40
C GLU A 53 -13.51 7.43 -9.25
N LEU A 54 -13.17 6.21 -8.84
CA LEU A 54 -13.66 4.99 -9.48
C LEU A 54 -14.47 4.16 -8.48
N SER A 55 -15.57 3.56 -8.96
CA SER A 55 -16.32 2.59 -8.17
C SER A 55 -15.51 1.30 -7.99
N LEU A 56 -15.77 0.58 -6.90
CA LEU A 56 -15.12 -0.70 -6.64
C LEU A 56 -15.37 -1.73 -7.75
N GLU A 57 -16.51 -1.68 -8.41
CA GLU A 57 -16.88 -2.57 -9.51
C GLU A 57 -15.98 -2.33 -10.74
N ILE A 58 -15.72 -1.07 -11.08
CA ILE A 58 -14.82 -0.70 -12.18
C ILE A 58 -13.40 -1.14 -11.85
N ILE A 59 -12.93 -0.87 -10.63
CA ILE A 59 -11.59 -1.26 -10.17
C ILE A 59 -11.44 -2.79 -10.24
N LEU A 60 -12.39 -3.54 -9.69
CA LEU A 60 -12.36 -5.01 -9.72
C LEU A 60 -12.35 -5.56 -11.14
N SER A 61 -13.20 -5.05 -12.02
CA SER A 61 -13.28 -5.47 -13.43
C SER A 61 -11.94 -5.28 -14.14
N ASN A 62 -11.31 -4.10 -13.97
CA ASN A 62 -10.00 -3.82 -14.54
C ASN A 62 -8.93 -4.79 -14.03
N LEU A 63 -8.91 -5.05 -12.71
CA LEU A 63 -7.93 -5.95 -12.10
C LEU A 63 -8.10 -7.41 -12.56
N VAL A 64 -9.34 -7.90 -12.69
CA VAL A 64 -9.63 -9.22 -13.24
C VAL A 64 -9.16 -9.32 -14.70
N GLY A 65 -9.45 -8.32 -15.54
CA GLY A 65 -8.99 -8.30 -16.92
C GLY A 65 -7.46 -8.33 -17.04
N ILE A 66 -6.75 -7.60 -16.18
CA ILE A 66 -5.28 -7.62 -16.13
C ILE A 66 -4.77 -8.99 -15.65
N LYS A 67 -5.38 -9.56 -14.61
CA LYS A 67 -5.06 -10.91 -14.11
C LYS A 67 -5.19 -11.95 -15.21
N ASP A 68 -6.29 -11.93 -15.96
CA ASP A 68 -6.54 -12.91 -17.01
C ASP A 68 -5.54 -12.78 -18.16
N LYS A 69 -5.15 -11.54 -18.49
CA LYS A 69 -4.16 -11.24 -19.53
C LYS A 69 -2.74 -11.66 -19.16
N TYR A 70 -2.29 -11.36 -17.94
CA TYR A 70 -0.88 -11.53 -17.55
C TYR A 70 -0.62 -12.66 -16.55
N LYS A 71 -1.68 -13.35 -16.09
CA LYS A 71 -1.62 -14.42 -15.07
C LYS A 71 -0.96 -13.94 -13.76
N ALA A 72 -1.27 -12.71 -13.37
CA ALA A 72 -0.77 -12.08 -12.15
C ALA A 72 -1.80 -12.18 -11.02
N ASP A 73 -1.44 -12.91 -9.96
CA ASP A 73 -2.34 -13.12 -8.80
C ASP A 73 -2.16 -12.09 -7.70
N TRP A 74 -1.11 -11.28 -7.76
CA TRP A 74 -0.82 -10.27 -6.73
C TRP A 74 -1.34 -8.90 -7.11
N VAL A 75 -1.99 -8.25 -6.15
CA VAL A 75 -2.32 -6.83 -6.21
C VAL A 75 -1.58 -6.11 -5.09
N SER A 76 -0.79 -5.10 -5.44
CA SER A 76 -0.16 -4.18 -4.48
C SER A 76 -0.97 -2.88 -4.43
N ILE A 77 -1.65 -2.65 -3.30
CA ILE A 77 -2.39 -1.41 -3.04
C ILE A 77 -1.42 -0.43 -2.35
N THR A 78 -1.15 0.69 -3.01
CA THR A 78 -0.14 1.69 -2.62
C THR A 78 -0.67 3.11 -2.91
N GLY A 79 0.17 4.13 -2.73
CA GLY A 79 -0.01 5.50 -3.24
C GLY A 79 -1.09 6.36 -2.59
N GLY A 80 -0.92 7.69 -2.54
CA GLY A 80 0.07 8.18 -1.60
C GLY A 80 0.03 7.31 -0.31
N GLU A 81 -0.79 7.65 0.68
CA GLU A 81 -1.04 6.74 1.80
C GLU A 81 -2.38 5.99 1.59
N PRO A 82 -2.36 4.68 1.26
CA PRO A 82 -3.58 3.99 0.88
C PRO A 82 -4.58 3.85 2.03
N LEU A 83 -4.12 3.80 3.28
CA LEU A 83 -5.00 3.70 4.46
C LEU A 83 -5.65 5.04 4.84
N LEU A 84 -5.53 6.09 4.01
CA LEU A 84 -6.38 7.28 4.10
C LEU A 84 -7.79 7.06 3.55
N GLN A 85 -7.96 6.08 2.68
CA GLN A 85 -9.25 5.72 2.08
C GLN A 85 -9.70 4.36 2.66
N ASP A 86 -11.02 4.12 2.70
CA ASP A 86 -11.53 2.81 3.15
C ASP A 86 -11.35 1.75 2.05
N ILE A 87 -10.17 1.14 2.00
CA ILE A 87 -9.82 0.10 1.02
C ILE A 87 -10.35 -1.28 1.39
N ARG A 88 -10.92 -1.48 2.59
CA ARG A 88 -11.33 -2.79 3.08
C ARG A 88 -12.33 -3.49 2.14
N PRO A 89 -13.37 -2.83 1.62
CA PRO A 89 -14.32 -3.49 0.73
C PRO A 89 -13.67 -3.95 -0.58
N LEU A 90 -12.70 -3.21 -1.10
CA LEU A 90 -11.93 -3.63 -2.28
C LEU A 90 -11.09 -4.88 -1.97
N VAL A 91 -10.35 -4.87 -0.86
CA VAL A 91 -9.53 -6.01 -0.41
C VAL A 91 -10.38 -7.28 -0.29
N GLU A 92 -11.57 -7.18 0.31
CA GLU A 92 -12.48 -8.32 0.46
C GLU A 92 -12.99 -8.84 -0.89
N LYS A 93 -13.34 -7.95 -1.82
CA LYS A 93 -13.75 -8.33 -3.19
C LYS A 93 -12.60 -9.02 -3.95
N LEU A 94 -11.38 -8.48 -3.86
CA LEU A 94 -10.21 -9.03 -4.54
C LEU A 94 -9.82 -10.41 -3.99
N LYS A 95 -9.86 -10.59 -2.67
CA LYS A 95 -9.62 -11.91 -2.06
C LYS A 95 -10.64 -12.94 -2.53
N LYS A 96 -11.92 -12.57 -2.65
CA LYS A 96 -12.97 -13.46 -3.21
C LYS A 96 -12.71 -13.80 -4.69
N ALA A 97 -12.10 -12.89 -5.45
CA ALA A 97 -11.66 -13.14 -6.82
C ALA A 97 -10.30 -13.88 -6.94
N GLY A 98 -9.77 -14.39 -5.81
CA GLY A 98 -8.56 -15.20 -5.79
C GLY A 98 -7.27 -14.41 -5.94
N PHE A 99 -7.27 -13.10 -5.65
CA PHE A 99 -6.05 -12.31 -5.56
C PHE A 99 -5.37 -12.47 -4.19
N LYS A 100 -4.04 -12.37 -4.20
CA LYS A 100 -3.21 -12.12 -3.02
C LYS A 100 -2.94 -10.63 -2.90
N ILE A 101 -3.02 -10.09 -1.69
CA ILE A 101 -2.99 -8.65 -1.46
C ILE A 101 -1.72 -8.24 -0.72
N GLN A 102 -0.99 -7.31 -1.33
CA GLN A 102 0.01 -6.49 -0.66
C GLN A 102 -0.56 -5.11 -0.36
N ILE A 103 -0.25 -4.56 0.82
CA ILE A 103 -0.42 -3.14 1.11
C ILE A 103 0.96 -2.55 1.40
N GLU A 104 1.26 -1.43 0.75
CA GLU A 104 2.40 -0.58 1.10
C GLU A 104 1.92 0.69 1.80
N THR A 105 2.32 0.90 3.05
CA THR A 105 1.87 2.03 3.87
C THR A 105 3.03 2.71 4.57
N ASN A 106 2.91 4.03 4.80
CA ASN A 106 3.80 4.78 5.68
C ASN A 106 3.59 4.45 7.17
N GLY A 107 2.53 3.70 7.51
CA GLY A 107 2.25 3.18 8.85
C GLY A 107 1.54 4.15 9.79
N THR A 108 1.27 5.39 9.36
CA THR A 108 0.65 6.43 10.21
C THR A 108 -0.85 6.24 10.43
N LYS A 109 -1.50 5.43 9.59
CA LYS A 109 -2.92 5.07 9.72
C LYS A 109 -3.06 3.61 10.15
N PRO A 110 -4.09 3.30 10.97
CA PRO A 110 -4.29 1.95 11.47
C PRO A 110 -4.82 1.02 10.38
N VAL A 111 -4.34 -0.22 10.36
CA VAL A 111 -4.89 -1.29 9.53
C VAL A 111 -5.77 -2.23 10.39
N GLY A 112 -7.05 -2.31 10.04
CA GLY A 112 -8.08 -3.05 10.82
C GLY A 112 -8.35 -4.49 10.34
N PHE A 113 -7.61 -4.98 9.35
CA PHE A 113 -7.82 -6.28 8.72
C PHE A 113 -6.48 -6.92 8.34
N ARG A 114 -6.48 -8.21 7.96
CA ARG A 114 -5.27 -8.93 7.52
C ARG A 114 -5.18 -9.00 5.99
N VAL A 115 -3.98 -8.80 5.48
CA VAL A 115 -3.61 -9.02 4.08
C VAL A 115 -2.53 -10.09 3.99
N ASP A 116 -2.23 -10.53 2.77
CA ASP A 116 -1.24 -11.57 2.50
C ASP A 116 0.19 -11.06 2.71
N TRP A 117 0.44 -9.77 2.42
CA TRP A 117 1.70 -9.10 2.68
C TRP A 117 1.49 -7.64 3.12
N LEU A 118 1.94 -7.28 4.32
CA LEU A 118 1.90 -5.88 4.77
C LEU A 118 3.31 -5.32 4.86
N THR A 119 3.63 -4.38 3.96
CA THR A 119 4.89 -3.64 3.98
C THR A 119 4.65 -2.30 4.68
N VAL A 120 5.27 -2.11 5.83
CA VAL A 120 5.24 -0.83 6.57
C VAL A 120 6.56 -0.13 6.36
N SER A 121 6.51 1.10 5.88
CA SER A 121 7.70 1.93 5.67
C SER A 121 7.61 3.22 6.48
N PRO A 122 7.96 3.19 7.77
CA PRO A 122 7.97 4.37 8.62
C PRO A 122 8.90 5.46 8.06
N LYS A 123 8.45 6.70 8.10
CA LYS A 123 9.16 7.85 7.50
C LYS A 123 9.79 8.74 8.58
N PRO A 124 10.95 9.39 8.30
CA PRO A 124 11.53 10.36 9.22
C PRO A 124 10.62 11.59 9.42
N PRO A 125 10.79 12.36 10.49
CA PRO A 125 11.86 12.22 11.50
C PRO A 125 11.60 11.13 12.54
N ASP A 126 10.34 10.82 12.85
CA ASP A 126 10.00 10.03 14.04
C ASP A 126 9.88 8.52 13.78
N PHE A 127 9.90 8.11 12.50
CA PHE A 127 9.68 6.72 12.08
C PHE A 127 8.45 6.11 12.77
N PHE A 128 7.39 6.93 12.85
CA PHE A 128 6.16 6.56 13.52
C PHE A 128 5.42 5.48 12.74
N SER A 129 4.80 4.57 13.48
CA SER A 129 3.86 3.58 12.97
C SER A 129 2.81 3.30 14.05
N THR A 130 1.58 3.04 13.63
CA THR A 130 0.51 2.64 14.54
C THR A 130 0.76 1.23 15.09
N ARG A 131 0.21 0.94 16.28
CA ARG A 131 0.31 -0.39 16.90
C ARG A 131 -0.22 -1.51 16.01
N SER A 132 -1.32 -1.26 15.29
CA SER A 132 -1.88 -2.28 14.40
C SER A 132 -0.97 -2.58 13.20
N CYS A 133 -0.27 -1.58 12.66
CA CYS A 133 0.76 -1.80 11.66
C CYS A 133 1.95 -2.57 12.23
N GLN A 134 2.42 -2.22 13.44
CA GLN A 134 3.53 -2.91 14.11
C GLN A 134 3.26 -4.40 14.32
N GLN A 135 2.05 -4.76 14.74
CA GLN A 135 1.66 -6.14 15.06
C GLN A 135 1.32 -6.99 13.82
N ARG A 136 1.17 -6.38 12.64
CA ARG A 136 0.67 -7.07 11.44
C ARG A 136 1.63 -6.99 10.26
N ALA A 137 2.70 -6.19 10.36
CA ALA A 137 3.68 -6.06 9.29
C ALA A 137 4.30 -7.41 8.99
N THR A 138 4.27 -7.80 7.73
CA THR A 138 5.10 -8.90 7.22
C THR A 138 6.51 -8.39 6.96
N GLU A 139 6.62 -7.12 6.59
CA GLU A 139 7.88 -6.48 6.20
C GLU A 139 7.94 -5.05 6.72
N VAL A 140 9.13 -4.66 7.20
CA VAL A 140 9.44 -3.26 7.54
C VAL A 140 10.55 -2.76 6.62
N LYS A 141 10.22 -1.79 5.76
CA LYS A 141 11.12 -1.27 4.72
C LYS A 141 11.52 0.16 5.03
N LEU A 142 12.79 0.43 5.35
CA LEU A 142 13.27 1.77 5.67
C LEU A 142 14.02 2.38 4.49
N VAL A 143 13.58 3.56 4.05
CA VAL A 143 14.33 4.36 3.09
C VAL A 143 15.52 4.98 3.80
N VAL A 144 16.72 4.76 3.26
CA VAL A 144 17.95 5.36 3.80
C VAL A 144 18.01 6.82 3.41
N THR A 145 17.99 7.70 4.42
CA THR A 145 18.11 9.15 4.27
C THR A 145 19.17 9.68 5.22
N LYS A 146 19.58 10.94 5.09
CA LYS A 146 20.47 11.60 6.06
C LYS A 146 19.93 11.58 7.51
N LYS A 147 18.62 11.40 7.68
CA LYS A 147 17.94 11.36 8.99
C LYS A 147 17.88 9.94 9.58
N LEU A 148 18.21 8.91 8.81
CA LEU A 148 18.24 7.53 9.30
C LEU A 148 19.62 7.21 9.88
N ASN A 149 19.67 6.81 11.14
CA ASN A 149 20.87 6.34 11.82
C ASN A 149 20.60 5.00 12.51
N LEU A 150 21.66 4.32 12.97
CA LEU A 150 21.55 3.00 13.59
C LEU A 150 20.66 2.97 14.84
N ALA A 151 20.64 4.05 15.63
CA ALA A 151 19.79 4.14 16.81
C ALA A 151 18.30 4.17 16.42
N GLU A 152 17.94 4.87 15.34
CA GLU A 152 16.57 4.85 14.80
C GLU A 152 16.21 3.47 14.22
N VAL A 153 17.13 2.82 13.52
CA VAL A 153 16.91 1.44 13.04
C VAL A 153 16.64 0.50 14.22
N GLU A 154 17.41 0.60 15.31
CA GLU A 154 17.21 -0.22 16.50
C GLU A 154 15.85 0.05 17.17
N LYS A 155 15.45 1.33 17.29
CA LYS A 155 14.13 1.71 17.81
C LYS A 155 13.00 1.13 16.96
N VAL A 156 13.10 1.22 15.64
CA VAL A 156 12.11 0.63 14.72
C VAL A 156 12.08 -0.88 14.92
N ARG A 157 13.22 -1.57 14.90
CA ARG A 157 13.26 -3.03 15.11
C ARG A 157 12.58 -3.46 16.41
N LYS A 158 12.81 -2.75 17.52
CA LYS A 158 12.16 -3.03 18.81
C LYS A 158 10.64 -2.88 18.76
N LYS A 159 10.12 -1.88 18.02
CA LYS A 159 8.67 -1.66 17.86
C LYS A 159 7.96 -2.78 17.09
N PHE A 160 8.67 -3.46 16.19
CA PHE A 160 8.11 -4.50 15.31
C PHE A 160 8.48 -5.93 15.76
N ALA A 161 9.20 -6.11 16.86
CA ALA A 161 9.58 -7.42 17.41
C ALA A 161 8.44 -8.13 18.18
N VAL A 162 7.18 -7.86 17.81
CA VAL A 162 5.97 -8.32 18.54
C VAL A 162 5.54 -9.70 18.07
#